data_AF-A0AAX6FQU7-F1
#
_entry.id   AF-A0AAX6FQU7-F1
#
_cell.length_a   1.000
_cell.length_b   1.000
_cell.length_c   1.000
_cell.angle_alpha   90.00
_cell.angle_beta   90.00
_cell.angle_gamma   90.00
#
_symmetry.space_group_name_H-M   'P 1'
#
loop_
_entity.id
_entity.type
_entity.pdbx_description
1 polymer ?
#
loop_
_entity_poly.entity_id
_entity_poly.type
_entity_poly.pdbx_seq_one_letter_code
_entity_poly.pdbx_strand_id
1 'polypeptide(L)' 'MHNVGDEGGFAPNIQDDREGLVLLIDAIDKAGYTGKIKIGTDVAASEFLMKEGEMI' A
#
# COMPACT_ATOMS: atom_id res chain seq x y z
N MET A 1 4.26 -16.78 5.84
CA MET A 1 3.72 -15.72 6.72
C MET A 1 2.34 -15.38 6.15
N HIS A 2 1.27 -15.93 6.72
CA HIS A 2 -0.10 -15.69 6.26
C HIS A 2 -0.94 -15.23 7.44
N ASN A 3 -0.59 -14.05 7.95
CA ASN A 3 -1.39 -13.36 8.95
C ASN A 3 -2.06 -12.18 8.23
N VAL A 4 -3.30 -11.91 8.60
CA VAL A 4 -4.08 -10.76 8.13
C VAL A 4 -4.21 -9.76 9.26
N GLY A 5 -4.20 -8.47 8.92
CA GLY A 5 -4.45 -7.39 9.88
C GLY A 5 -5.93 -7.25 10.23
N ASP A 6 -6.26 -6.24 11.02
CA ASP A 6 -7.62 -6.00 11.52
C ASP A 6 -8.64 -5.76 10.40
N GLU A 7 -8.22 -5.15 9.29
CA GLU A 7 -9.06 -4.92 8.10
C GLU A 7 -8.90 -6.01 7.02
N GLY A 8 -8.25 -7.13 7.34
CA GLY A 8 -8.06 -8.25 6.42
C GLY A 8 -6.97 -8.06 5.37
N GLY A 9 -6.27 -6.93 5.38
CA GLY A 9 -5.13 -6.65 4.52
C GLY A 9 -3.87 -7.44 4.90
N PHE A 10 -2.97 -7.59 3.94
CA PHE A 10 -1.63 -8.11 4.17
C PHE A 10 -0.66 -6.98 4.52
N ALA A 11 0.34 -7.26 5.36
CA ALA A 11 1.46 -6.37 5.66
C ALA A 11 2.79 -7.03 5.27
N PRO A 12 3.08 -7.19 3.96
CA PRO A 12 4.39 -7.68 3.51
C PRO A 12 5.49 -6.71 3.93
N ASN A 13 6.73 -7.21 4.04
CA ASN A 13 7.88 -6.35 4.28
C ASN A 13 8.22 -5.59 2.99
N ILE A 14 7.85 -4.31 2.93
CA ILE A 14 8.00 -3.41 1.79
C ILE A 14 8.98 -2.30 2.17
N GLN A 15 9.91 -1.97 1.28
CA GLN A 15 10.95 -0.98 1.53
C GLN A 15 10.51 0.45 1.26
N ASP A 16 9.67 0.65 0.23
CA ASP A 16 9.12 1.95 -0.15
C ASP A 16 7.70 1.84 -0.71
N ASP A 17 7.02 2.99 -0.79
CA ASP A 17 5.64 3.10 -1.30
C ASP A 17 5.48 2.54 -2.72
N ARG A 18 6.51 2.72 -3.56
CA ARG A 18 6.50 2.26 -4.95
C ARG A 18 6.51 0.73 -5.05
N GLU A 19 7.28 0.03 -4.23
CA GLU A 19 7.31 -1.43 -4.21
C GLU A 19 5.93 -2.00 -3.88
N GLY A 20 5.22 -1.40 -2.92
CA GLY A 20 3.84 -1.77 -2.60
C GLY A 20 2.88 -1.58 -3.79
N LEU A 21 2.98 -0.45 -4.49
CA LEU A 21 2.15 -0.16 -5.67
C LEU A 21 2.44 -1.11 -6.84
N VAL A 22 3.72 -1.45 -7.09
CA VAL A 22 4.11 -2.41 -8.13
C VAL A 22 3.54 -3.80 -7.83
N LEU A 23 3.59 -4.24 -6.57
CA LEU A 23 3.02 -5.52 -6.16
C LEU A 23 1.50 -5.60 -6.47
N LEU A 24 0.76 -4.51 -6.23
CA LEU A 24 -0.67 -4.44 -6.55
C LEU A 24 -0.92 -4.45 -8.06
N ILE A 25 -0.12 -3.73 -8.85
CA ILE A 25 -0.20 -3.73 -10.31
C ILE A 25 0.02 -5.14 -10.87
N ASP A 26 1.07 -5.83 -10.39
CA ASP A 26 1.37 -7.21 -10.80
C ASP A 26 0.25 -8.18 -10.42
N ALA A 27 -0.37 -8.01 -9.26
CA ALA A 27 -1.49 -8.83 -8.83
C ALA A 27 -2.74 -8.62 -9.71
N ILE A 28 -3.05 -7.37 -10.05
CA ILE A 28 -4.17 -7.01 -10.95
C ILE A 28 -3.94 -7.61 -12.35
N ASP A 29 -2.71 -7.55 -12.86
CA ASP A 29 -2.35 -8.11 -14.16
C ASP A 29 -2.47 -9.63 -14.19
N LYS A 30 -1.88 -10.32 -13.19
CA LYS A 30 -1.99 -11.78 -13.04
C LYS A 30 -3.43 -12.26 -12.90
N ALA A 31 -4.31 -11.46 -12.31
CA ALA A 31 -5.72 -11.76 -12.19
C ALA A 31 -6.54 -11.45 -13.47
N GLY A 32 -5.94 -10.83 -14.48
CA GLY A 32 -6.60 -10.50 -15.76
C GLY A 32 -7.53 -9.28 -15.70
N TYR A 33 -7.34 -8.39 -14.73
CA TYR A 33 -8.17 -7.20 -14.51
C TYR A 33 -7.50 -5.88 -14.89
N THR A 34 -6.43 -5.93 -15.68
CA THR A 34 -5.73 -4.73 -16.18
C THR A 34 -6.72 -3.74 -16.79
N GLY A 35 -6.64 -2.48 -16.35
CA GLY A 35 -7.52 -1.38 -16.76
C GLY A 35 -8.91 -1.35 -16.12
N LYS A 36 -9.34 -2.42 -15.45
CA LYS A 36 -10.67 -2.54 -14.81
C LYS A 36 -10.65 -2.18 -13.33
N ILE A 37 -9.52 -2.40 -12.65
CA ILE A 37 -9.30 -2.05 -11.24
C ILE A 37 -8.41 -0.81 -11.15
N LYS A 38 -8.71 0.08 -10.19
CA LYS A 38 -7.91 1.26 -9.84
C LYS A 38 -7.45 1.15 -8.39
N ILE A 39 -6.31 1.77 -8.08
CA ILE A 39 -5.71 1.77 -6.75
C ILE A 39 -6.07 3.09 -6.06
N GLY A 40 -6.45 3.01 -4.78
CA GLY A 40 -6.61 4.15 -3.88
C GLY A 40 -5.75 3.94 -2.64
N THR A 41 -5.32 5.04 -2.03
CA THR A 41 -4.43 5.03 -0.84
C THR A 41 -5.01 5.91 0.24
N ASP A 42 -5.03 5.43 1.47
CA ASP A 42 -5.09 6.29 2.65
C ASP A 42 -3.68 6.50 3.16
N VAL A 43 -3.12 7.68 2.90
CA VAL A 43 -1.73 8.00 3.27
C VAL A 43 -1.61 8.26 4.78
N ALA A 44 -2.71 8.57 5.48
CA ALA A 44 -2.70 8.91 6.89
C ALA A 44 -1.57 9.91 7.27
N ALA A 45 -1.36 10.96 6.46
CA ALA A 45 -0.21 11.86 6.54
C ALA A 45 0.02 12.49 7.93
N SER A 46 -1.03 12.60 8.76
CA SER A 46 -0.92 13.04 10.16
C SER A 46 0.02 12.17 11.00
N GLU A 47 0.12 10.88 10.70
CA GLU A 47 0.95 9.92 11.45
C GLU A 47 2.45 10.08 11.15
N PHE A 48 2.79 10.80 10.07
CA PHE A 48 4.16 11.02 9.61
C PHE A 48 4.67 12.42 10.00
N LEU A 49 3.80 13.26 10.59
CA LEU A 49 4.14 14.63 10.96
C LEU A 49 4.97 14.66 12.25
N MET A 50 6.16 15.25 12.18
CA MET A 50 6.96 15.63 13.33
C MET A 50 6.52 16.99 13.90
N LYS A 51 6.88 17.27 15.17
CA LYS A 51 6.74 18.62 15.72
C LYS A 51 7.52 19.59 14.82
N GLU A 52 6.93 20.74 14.54
CA GLU A 52 7.46 21.79 13.65
C GLU A 52 7.25 21.57 12.14
N GLY A 53 6.41 20.61 11.75
CA GLY A 53 5.90 20.51 10.38
C GLY A 53 6.81 19.78 9.39
N GLU A 54 7.85 19.12 9.90
CA GLU A 54 8.66 18.19 9.11
C GLU A 54 7.96 16.84 9.00
N MET A 55 8.11 16.15 7.86
CA MET A 55 7.56 14.82 7.59
C MET A 55 8.70 13.80 7.56
N ILE A 56 8.48 12.57 8.04
CA ILE A 56 9.42 11.45 7.83
C ILE A 56 9.45 10.95 6.39
#